data_AF-A0A3R9DYT1-F1
#
_entry.id   AF-A0A3R9DYT1-F1
#
_cell.length_a   1.000
_cell.length_b   1.000
_cell.length_c   1.000
_cell.angle_alpha   90.00
_cell.angle_beta   90.00
_cell.angle_gamma   90.00
#
_symmetry.space_group_name_H-M   'P 1'
#
loop_
_entity.id
_entity.type
_entity.pdbx_description
1 polymer ?
#
loop_
_entity_poly.entity_id
_entity_poly.type
_entity_poly.pdbx_seq_one_letter_code
_entity_poly.pdbx_strand_id
1 'polypeptide(L)'
;MKRFPNWLKIVLAAFGVLFVLGAIFGEAPEPEPVVAAAPASSTPPPASTASTTAPAAVTYTVSAVTDGTTVVVNGSDGTTKTVRVLGVVAPLAGTGCYATESLNWAVTTLSGKAVTLGAETARGIAVTLADGRDYAALAIQLGYLKYAADATLPALAAAESAAKQATTGLWGPPCNGTIDAPAPTTAVQPVAPPPPATTKAAPKPPPVVRTTEEPPAPEPDHSAYYANCAAAKAAGAAPLHRGEPGYRSALDRDGDGVACER
;
A
#
# COMPACT_ATOMS: atom_id res chain seq x y z
N MET A 1 49.06 -38.61 4.11
CA MET A 1 48.78 -37.81 2.89
C MET A 1 47.28 -37.52 2.84
N LYS A 2 46.83 -36.33 3.26
CA LYS A 2 45.40 -35.96 3.26
C LYS A 2 45.02 -35.40 1.88
N ARG A 3 44.13 -36.09 1.16
CA ARG A 3 43.59 -35.63 -0.14
C ARG A 3 42.62 -34.48 0.11
N PHE A 4 42.91 -33.31 -0.46
CA PHE A 4 42.02 -32.15 -0.39
C PHE A 4 40.78 -32.34 -1.29
N PRO A 5 39.58 -31.95 -0.81
CA PRO A 5 38.34 -32.05 -1.58
C PRO A 5 38.35 -31.09 -2.79
N ASN A 6 37.87 -31.57 -3.93
CA ASN A 6 37.95 -30.84 -5.21
C ASN A 6 37.20 -29.50 -5.21
N TRP A 7 36.15 -29.35 -4.39
CA TRP A 7 35.43 -28.08 -4.27
C TRP A 7 36.31 -26.95 -3.70
N LEU A 8 37.22 -27.26 -2.77
CA LEU A 8 38.14 -26.28 -2.19
C LEU A 8 39.17 -25.75 -3.21
N LYS A 9 39.56 -26.58 -4.18
CA LYS A 9 40.47 -26.17 -5.27
C LYS A 9 39.80 -25.20 -6.25
N ILE A 10 38.51 -25.39 -6.51
CA ILE A 10 37.72 -24.53 -7.42
C ILE A 10 37.53 -23.15 -6.79
N VAL A 11 37.26 -23.07 -5.49
CA VAL A 11 37.09 -21.79 -4.78
C VAL A 11 38.40 -21.00 -4.71
N LEU A 12 39.54 -21.66 -4.48
CA LEU A 12 40.85 -20.98 -4.46
C LEU A 12 41.30 -20.50 -5.85
N ALA A 13 40.96 -21.23 -6.92
CA ALA A 13 41.27 -20.81 -8.28
C ALA A 13 40.45 -19.56 -8.71
N ALA A 14 39.19 -19.46 -8.29
CA ALA A 14 38.34 -18.30 -8.59
C ALA A 14 38.82 -17.02 -7.88
N PHE A 15 39.29 -17.12 -6.64
CA PHE A 15 39.84 -15.97 -5.91
C PHE A 15 41.21 -15.50 -6.45
N GLY A 16 42.04 -16.42 -6.97
CA GLY A 16 43.32 -16.06 -7.61
C GLY A 16 43.17 -15.25 -8.90
N VAL A 17 42.14 -15.54 -9.71
CA VAL A 17 41.86 -14.79 -10.96
C VAL A 17 41.29 -13.40 -10.68
N LEU A 18 40.54 -13.23 -9.58
CA LEU A 18 39.95 -11.94 -9.22
C LEU A 18 40.96 -10.97 -8.57
N PHE A 19 42.04 -11.49 -7.97
CA PHE A 19 43.12 -10.66 -7.40
C PHE A 19 44.13 -10.16 -8.45
N VAL A 20 44.27 -10.84 -9.58
CA VAL A 20 45.18 -10.42 -10.67
C VAL A 20 44.57 -9.34 -11.59
N LEU A 21 43.23 -9.23 -11.65
CA LEU A 21 42.55 -8.19 -12.43
C LEU A 21 42.42 -6.83 -11.72
N GLY A 22 42.75 -6.75 -10.42
CA GLY A 22 42.70 -5.51 -9.64
C GLY A 22 43.97 -4.65 -9.66
N ALA A 23 45.06 -5.10 -10.30
CA ALA A 23 46.38 -4.46 -10.21
C ALA A 23 46.85 -3.76 -11.52
N ILE A 24 45.97 -3.56 -12.52
CA ILE A 24 46.39 -3.09 -13.87
C ILE A 24 45.84 -1.69 -14.26
N PHE A 25 44.95 -1.05 -13.48
CA PHE A 25 44.53 0.33 -13.78
C PHE A 25 44.47 1.20 -12.52
N GLY A 26 45.64 1.71 -12.14
CA GLY A 26 45.79 2.71 -11.07
C GLY A 26 47.06 3.51 -11.29
N GLU A 27 47.09 4.28 -12.38
CA GLU A 27 48.16 5.26 -12.66
C GLU A 27 47.52 6.54 -13.21
N ALA A 28 47.57 7.61 -12.42
CA ALA A 28 47.38 9.01 -12.84
C ALA A 28 47.86 9.93 -11.70
N PRO A 29 48.41 11.13 -12.02
CA PRO A 29 49.74 11.55 -11.58
C PRO A 29 49.76 12.51 -10.39
N GLU A 30 50.95 12.61 -9.78
CA GLU A 30 51.36 13.59 -8.76
C GLU A 30 50.98 15.04 -9.14
N PRO A 31 50.46 15.84 -8.20
CA PRO A 31 50.27 17.27 -8.42
C PRO A 31 51.56 18.06 -8.13
N GLU A 32 52.09 18.73 -9.15
CA GLU A 32 53.08 19.79 -8.97
C GLU A 32 52.53 20.97 -8.13
N PRO A 33 53.36 21.66 -7.33
CA PRO A 33 52.93 22.79 -6.52
C PRO A 33 52.85 24.04 -7.39
N VAL A 34 51.64 24.38 -7.85
CA VAL A 34 51.39 25.69 -8.49
C VAL A 34 51.32 26.80 -7.44
N VAL A 35 52.22 27.75 -7.64
CA VAL A 35 52.43 28.99 -6.87
C VAL A 35 51.15 29.82 -6.81
N ALA A 36 50.84 30.34 -5.63
CA ALA A 36 49.74 31.25 -5.37
C ALA A 36 49.83 32.53 -6.23
N ALA A 37 48.82 32.74 -7.08
CA ALA A 37 48.54 34.03 -7.71
C ALA A 37 47.27 34.63 -7.09
N ALA A 38 47.37 35.90 -6.69
CA ALA A 38 46.34 36.69 -6.05
C ALA A 38 45.03 36.78 -6.87
N PRO A 39 43.85 36.91 -6.24
CA PRO A 39 42.60 37.10 -6.98
C PRO A 39 42.56 38.51 -7.58
N ALA A 40 42.48 38.58 -8.91
CA ALA A 40 42.11 39.80 -9.61
C ALA A 40 40.61 40.06 -9.41
N SER A 41 40.28 41.26 -8.93
CA SER A 41 38.92 41.75 -8.75
C SER A 41 38.23 41.96 -10.10
N SER A 42 37.43 40.99 -10.55
CA SER A 42 36.46 41.19 -11.63
C SER A 42 35.11 41.51 -11.02
N THR A 43 34.71 42.78 -11.08
CA THR A 43 33.38 43.25 -10.70
C THR A 43 32.32 42.55 -11.57
N PRO A 44 31.34 41.82 -11.00
CA PRO A 44 30.24 41.28 -11.78
C PRO A 44 29.31 42.42 -12.24
N PRO A 45 28.75 42.37 -13.46
CA PRO A 45 27.68 43.30 -13.86
C PRO A 45 26.49 43.16 -12.90
N PRO A 46 25.69 44.22 -12.67
CA PRO A 46 24.51 44.10 -11.84
C PRO A 46 23.57 43.07 -12.47
N ALA A 47 23.51 41.89 -11.86
CA ALA A 47 22.49 40.90 -12.16
C ALA A 47 21.16 41.58 -11.86
N SER A 48 20.42 41.91 -12.93
CA SER A 48 18.99 42.16 -12.82
C SER A 48 18.36 40.86 -12.34
N THR A 49 18.20 40.72 -11.02
CA THR A 49 17.37 39.71 -10.39
C THR A 49 15.93 40.05 -10.74
N ALA A 50 15.51 39.68 -11.96
CA ALA A 50 14.11 39.49 -12.25
C ALA A 50 13.62 38.38 -11.32
N SER A 51 12.92 38.77 -10.26
CA SER A 51 12.12 37.84 -9.46
C SER A 51 11.00 37.31 -10.36
N THR A 52 11.30 36.29 -11.15
CA THR A 52 10.25 35.44 -11.72
C THR A 52 9.65 34.70 -10.54
N THR A 53 8.55 35.23 -10.00
CA THR A 53 7.71 34.51 -9.04
C THR A 53 7.30 33.21 -9.71
N ALA A 54 7.94 32.09 -9.35
CA ALA A 54 7.52 30.78 -9.80
C ALA A 54 6.04 30.62 -9.45
N PRO A 55 5.17 30.22 -10.40
CA PRO A 55 3.75 30.06 -10.12
C PRO A 55 3.58 29.09 -8.94
N ALA A 56 2.69 29.43 -8.02
CA ALA A 56 2.40 28.59 -6.87
C ALA A 56 2.00 27.18 -7.36
N ALA A 57 2.69 26.16 -6.87
CA ALA A 57 2.41 24.77 -7.26
C ALA A 57 0.98 24.40 -6.84
N VAL A 58 0.17 23.96 -7.80
CA VAL A 58 -1.20 23.51 -7.53
C VAL A 58 -1.14 22.22 -6.73
N THR A 59 -1.65 22.26 -5.50
CA THR A 59 -1.85 21.08 -4.67
C THR A 59 -3.19 20.43 -4.99
N TYR A 60 -3.23 19.10 -5.03
CA TYR A 60 -4.44 18.32 -5.28
C TYR A 60 -4.81 17.52 -4.04
N THR A 61 -6.11 17.45 -3.74
CA THR A 61 -6.68 16.63 -2.67
C THR A 61 -7.64 15.61 -3.24
N VAL A 62 -7.58 14.36 -2.81
CA VAL A 62 -8.47 13.32 -3.34
C VAL A 62 -9.85 13.43 -2.69
N SER A 63 -10.89 13.60 -3.50
CA SER A 63 -12.28 13.73 -3.06
C SER A 63 -13.08 12.44 -3.21
N ALA A 64 -12.72 11.57 -4.16
CA ALA A 64 -13.35 10.27 -4.34
C ALA A 64 -12.41 9.25 -4.99
N VAL A 65 -12.69 7.96 -4.76
CA VAL A 65 -12.01 6.82 -5.39
C VAL A 65 -13.07 5.86 -5.92
N THR A 66 -13.02 5.55 -7.21
CA THR A 66 -14.07 4.75 -7.87
C THR A 66 -13.73 3.26 -7.90
N ASP A 67 -12.55 2.91 -8.37
CA ASP A 67 -12.13 1.52 -8.63
C ASP A 67 -10.68 1.25 -8.16
N GLY A 68 -10.10 2.17 -7.37
CA GLY A 68 -8.70 2.10 -6.93
C GLY A 68 -7.68 2.50 -8.00
N THR A 69 -8.09 2.64 -9.26
CA THR A 69 -7.28 3.14 -10.38
C THR A 69 -7.79 4.44 -11.00
N THR A 70 -8.98 4.86 -10.60
CA THR A 70 -9.62 6.11 -11.00
C THR A 70 -9.95 6.90 -9.74
N VAL A 71 -9.40 8.10 -9.63
CA VAL A 71 -9.52 8.97 -8.46
C VAL A 71 -10.00 10.35 -8.90
N VAL A 72 -10.88 10.96 -8.13
CA VAL A 72 -11.31 12.35 -8.33
C VAL A 72 -10.49 13.22 -7.39
N VAL A 73 -9.91 14.28 -7.92
CA VAL A 73 -9.08 15.22 -7.16
C VAL A 73 -9.56 16.64 -7.34
N ASN A 74 -9.48 17.41 -6.26
CA ASN A 74 -9.77 18.83 -6.22
C ASN A 74 -8.46 19.61 -6.07
N GLY A 75 -8.16 20.45 -7.06
CA GLY A 75 -7.03 21.37 -7.04
C GLY A 75 -7.31 22.59 -6.16
N SER A 76 -6.26 23.15 -5.57
CA SER A 76 -6.31 24.41 -4.82
C SER A 76 -6.71 25.62 -5.68
N ASP A 77 -6.66 25.48 -7.00
CA ASP A 77 -7.18 26.42 -8.00
C ASP A 77 -8.71 26.32 -8.19
N GLY A 78 -9.38 25.43 -7.45
CA GLY A 78 -10.81 25.16 -7.56
C GLY A 78 -11.17 24.19 -8.68
N THR A 79 -10.19 23.66 -9.41
CA THR A 79 -10.46 22.67 -10.48
C THR A 79 -10.75 21.29 -9.89
N THR A 80 -11.62 20.52 -10.55
CA THR A 80 -11.83 19.11 -10.24
C THR A 80 -11.40 18.28 -11.43
N LYS A 81 -10.61 17.22 -11.18
CA LYS A 81 -10.10 16.32 -12.23
C LYS A 81 -10.39 14.88 -11.87
N THR A 82 -10.77 14.09 -12.88
CA THR A 82 -10.80 12.64 -12.79
C THR A 82 -9.49 12.11 -13.33
N VAL A 83 -8.69 11.47 -12.47
CA VAL A 83 -7.35 10.99 -12.76
C VAL A 83 -7.36 9.47 -12.85
N ARG A 84 -6.88 8.94 -13.97
CA ARG A 84 -6.53 7.52 -14.10
C ARG A 84 -5.10 7.31 -13.63
N VAL A 85 -4.88 6.42 -12.68
CA VAL A 85 -3.57 6.07 -12.15
C VAL A 85 -2.77 5.32 -13.23
N LEU A 86 -1.55 5.78 -13.46
CA LEU A 86 -0.66 5.23 -14.47
C LEU A 86 -0.18 3.82 -14.09
N GLY A 87 -0.20 2.90 -15.06
CA GLY A 87 0.55 1.63 -14.97
C GLY A 87 -0.09 0.53 -14.14
N VAL A 88 -1.37 0.68 -13.76
CA VAL A 88 -2.09 -0.28 -12.92
C VAL A 88 -3.42 -0.72 -13.51
N VAL A 89 -3.84 -1.91 -13.12
CA VAL A 89 -5.14 -2.52 -13.40
C VAL A 89 -5.80 -2.91 -12.08
N ALA A 90 -7.02 -2.44 -11.86
CA ALA A 90 -7.85 -2.84 -10.74
C ALA A 90 -8.60 -4.14 -11.03
N PRO A 91 -8.94 -4.92 -9.98
CA PRO A 91 -9.91 -5.99 -10.14
C PRO A 91 -11.23 -5.46 -10.68
N LEU A 92 -11.95 -6.31 -11.42
CA LEU A 92 -13.25 -5.96 -11.99
C LEU A 92 -14.20 -5.48 -10.87
N ALA A 93 -14.69 -4.24 -10.97
CA ALA A 93 -15.48 -3.66 -9.88
C ALA A 93 -16.73 -4.50 -9.57
N GLY A 94 -16.97 -4.77 -8.28
CA GLY A 94 -18.13 -5.49 -7.78
C GLY A 94 -18.09 -7.02 -7.93
N THR A 95 -17.49 -7.54 -8.99
CA THR A 95 -17.46 -8.99 -9.25
C THR A 95 -16.07 -9.60 -9.23
N GLY A 96 -15.01 -8.85 -9.51
CA GLY A 96 -13.64 -9.35 -9.58
C GLY A 96 -13.13 -9.86 -8.24
N CYS A 97 -12.30 -10.89 -8.28
CA CYS A 97 -11.64 -11.38 -7.07
C CYS A 97 -10.80 -10.27 -6.42
N TYR A 98 -10.97 -10.08 -5.10
CA TYR A 98 -10.31 -9.04 -4.31
C TYR A 98 -10.72 -7.59 -4.61
N ALA A 99 -11.78 -7.36 -5.40
CA ALA A 99 -12.19 -6.02 -5.81
C ALA A 99 -12.60 -5.12 -4.63
N THR A 100 -13.30 -5.68 -3.65
CA THR A 100 -13.80 -4.92 -2.50
C THR A 100 -12.66 -4.48 -1.59
N GLU A 101 -11.73 -5.40 -1.32
CA GLU A 101 -10.55 -5.18 -0.50
C GLU A 101 -9.65 -4.12 -1.13
N SER A 102 -9.41 -4.22 -2.45
CA SER A 102 -8.65 -3.23 -3.20
C SER A 102 -9.28 -1.84 -3.18
N LEU A 103 -10.60 -1.75 -3.36
CA LEU A 103 -11.29 -0.46 -3.31
C LEU A 103 -11.24 0.15 -1.90
N ASN A 104 -11.52 -0.64 -0.87
CA ASN A 104 -11.51 -0.16 0.51
C ASN A 104 -10.12 0.34 0.93
N TRP A 105 -9.08 -0.42 0.59
CA TRP A 105 -7.71 0.00 0.81
C TRP A 105 -7.38 1.31 0.08
N ALA A 106 -7.78 1.44 -1.19
CA ALA A 106 -7.55 2.64 -1.98
C ALA A 106 -8.26 3.87 -1.39
N VAL A 107 -9.54 3.73 -1.00
CA VAL A 107 -10.31 4.78 -0.32
C VAL A 107 -9.62 5.19 0.98
N THR A 108 -9.22 4.23 1.82
CA THR A 108 -8.54 4.50 3.09
C THR A 108 -7.19 5.19 2.90
N THR A 109 -6.47 4.82 1.84
CA THR A 109 -5.13 5.35 1.54
C THR A 109 -5.19 6.76 0.97
N LEU A 110 -6.20 7.06 0.15
CA LEU A 110 -6.24 8.28 -0.65
C LEU A 110 -7.27 9.31 -0.20
N SER A 111 -8.45 8.92 0.30
CA SER A 111 -9.54 9.85 0.55
C SER A 111 -9.13 10.96 1.52
N GLY A 112 -9.36 12.21 1.11
CA GLY A 112 -8.99 13.41 1.86
C GLY A 112 -7.49 13.70 1.93
N LYS A 113 -6.63 12.87 1.31
CA LYS A 113 -5.18 13.06 1.34
C LYS A 113 -4.71 13.98 0.21
N ALA A 114 -3.67 14.75 0.52
CA ALA A 114 -2.95 15.53 -0.49
C ALA A 114 -2.10 14.60 -1.35
N VAL A 115 -2.13 14.82 -2.66
CA VAL A 115 -1.34 14.09 -3.65
C VAL A 115 -0.69 15.04 -4.65
N THR A 116 0.44 14.61 -5.18
CA THR A 116 1.09 15.26 -6.31
C THR A 116 0.80 14.46 -7.57
N LEU A 117 0.39 15.16 -8.62
CA LEU A 117 0.14 14.56 -9.93
C LEU A 117 1.36 14.74 -10.82
N GLY A 118 1.81 13.66 -11.45
CA GLY A 118 2.83 13.69 -12.50
C GLY A 118 2.30 14.20 -13.83
N ALA A 119 3.12 14.08 -14.87
CA ALA A 119 2.72 14.41 -16.23
C ALA A 119 1.57 13.51 -16.70
N GLU A 120 0.60 14.11 -17.40
CA GLU A 120 -0.51 13.39 -18.01
C GLU A 120 -0.04 12.66 -19.27
N THR A 121 -0.38 11.38 -19.35
CA THR A 121 -0.06 10.52 -20.49
C THR A 121 -1.34 9.86 -20.99
N ALA A 122 -1.30 9.29 -22.20
CA ALA A 122 -2.40 8.50 -22.75
C ALA A 122 -2.81 7.30 -21.87
N ARG A 123 -1.96 6.89 -20.92
CA ARG A 123 -2.19 5.73 -20.03
C ARG A 123 -2.60 6.13 -18.61
N GLY A 124 -2.63 7.42 -18.32
CA GLY A 124 -2.90 7.95 -16.99
C GLY A 124 -1.79 8.86 -16.47
N ILE A 125 -1.86 9.14 -15.18
CA ILE A 125 -1.01 10.07 -14.45
C ILE A 125 -0.39 9.33 -13.26
N ALA A 126 0.91 9.54 -13.03
CA ALA A 126 1.55 9.06 -11.81
C ALA A 126 1.02 9.84 -10.60
N VAL A 127 0.66 9.13 -9.53
CA VAL A 127 0.13 9.73 -8.31
C VAL A 127 1.13 9.50 -7.18
N THR A 128 1.68 10.59 -6.66
CA THR A 128 2.63 10.56 -5.55
C THR A 128 1.92 10.97 -4.27
N LEU A 129 2.05 10.15 -3.23
CA LEU A 129 1.50 10.41 -1.91
C LEU A 129 2.30 11.52 -1.19
N ALA A 130 1.73 12.09 -0.13
CA ALA A 130 2.37 13.16 0.64
C ALA A 130 3.74 12.77 1.24
N ASP A 131 3.99 11.47 1.46
CA ASP A 131 5.27 10.94 1.94
C ASP A 131 6.30 10.68 0.82
N GLY A 132 5.98 11.06 -0.42
CA GLY A 132 6.84 10.91 -1.59
C GLY A 132 6.78 9.53 -2.25
N ARG A 133 5.98 8.59 -1.74
CA ARG A 133 5.84 7.27 -2.37
C ARG A 133 4.90 7.31 -3.57
N ASP A 134 5.21 6.48 -4.56
CA ASP A 134 4.33 6.25 -5.70
C ASP A 134 3.16 5.34 -5.28
N TYR A 135 1.93 5.80 -5.49
CA TYR A 135 0.73 5.08 -5.10
C TYR A 135 0.60 3.75 -5.86
N ALA A 136 0.90 3.71 -7.16
CA ALA A 136 0.81 2.50 -7.97
C ALA A 136 1.80 1.44 -7.47
N ALA A 137 3.04 1.83 -7.17
CA ALA A 137 4.06 0.95 -6.62
C ALA A 137 3.62 0.36 -5.27
N LEU A 138 3.10 1.20 -4.36
CA LEU A 138 2.61 0.75 -3.06
C LEU A 138 1.42 -0.21 -3.19
N ALA A 139 0.46 0.11 -4.06
CA ALA A 139 -0.72 -0.71 -4.29
C ALA A 139 -0.37 -2.10 -4.84
N ILE A 140 0.58 -2.15 -5.78
CA ILE A 140 1.06 -3.42 -6.33
C ILE A 140 1.84 -4.22 -5.28
N GLN A 141 2.73 -3.57 -4.54
CA GLN A 141 3.54 -4.22 -3.51
C GLN A 141 2.68 -4.88 -2.41
N LEU A 142 1.58 -4.23 -2.04
CA LEU A 142 0.62 -4.76 -1.07
C LEU A 142 -0.42 -5.71 -1.69
N GLY A 143 -0.35 -5.96 -3.00
CA GLY A 143 -1.24 -6.91 -3.68
C GLY A 143 -2.69 -6.41 -3.85
N TYR A 144 -2.92 -5.11 -3.93
CA TYR A 144 -4.26 -4.54 -4.20
C TYR A 144 -4.49 -4.24 -5.68
N LEU A 145 -3.44 -3.95 -6.45
CA LEU A 145 -3.54 -3.68 -7.89
C LEU A 145 -2.55 -4.56 -8.67
N LYS A 146 -2.86 -4.83 -9.94
CA LYS A 146 -1.92 -5.48 -10.88
C LYS A 146 -1.17 -4.47 -11.71
N TYR A 147 0.02 -4.85 -12.15
CA TYR A 147 0.78 -4.07 -13.11
C TYR A 147 0.14 -4.15 -14.50
N ALA A 148 -0.11 -2.99 -15.12
CA ALA A 148 -0.53 -2.92 -16.52
C ALA A 148 0.68 -3.18 -17.42
N ALA A 149 0.78 -4.40 -17.98
CA ALA A 149 1.95 -4.86 -18.72
C ALA A 149 2.32 -3.96 -19.91
N ASP A 150 1.35 -3.24 -20.46
CA ASP A 150 1.55 -2.34 -21.59
C ASP A 150 2.34 -1.08 -21.20
N ALA A 151 2.31 -0.65 -19.93
CA ALA A 151 2.86 0.63 -19.46
C ALA A 151 4.39 0.74 -19.51
N THR A 152 5.14 -0.36 -19.67
CA THR A 152 6.61 -0.39 -19.70
C THR A 152 7.28 0.30 -18.49
N LEU A 153 6.80 0.01 -17.27
CA LEU A 153 7.30 0.56 -16.01
C LEU A 153 8.00 -0.53 -15.18
N PRO A 154 9.33 -0.68 -15.26
CA PRO A 154 10.06 -1.79 -14.64
C PRO A 154 9.95 -1.79 -13.11
N ALA A 155 9.83 -0.61 -12.48
CA ALA A 155 9.63 -0.51 -11.03
C ALA A 155 8.31 -1.16 -10.58
N LEU A 156 7.22 -0.95 -11.33
CA LEU A 156 5.92 -1.56 -11.05
C LEU A 156 5.94 -3.08 -11.32
N ALA A 157 6.62 -3.51 -12.39
CA ALA A 157 6.80 -4.93 -12.68
C ALA A 157 7.60 -5.66 -11.57
N ALA A 158 8.62 -5.00 -11.01
CA ALA A 158 9.39 -5.54 -9.89
C ALA A 158 8.54 -5.63 -8.60
N ALA A 159 7.73 -4.59 -8.31
CA ALA A 159 6.79 -4.61 -7.19
C ALA A 159 5.79 -5.77 -7.33
N GLU A 160 5.30 -6.02 -8.54
CA GLU A 160 4.36 -7.12 -8.82
C GLU A 160 5.02 -8.48 -8.57
N SER A 161 6.26 -8.62 -9.01
CA SER A 161 7.04 -9.84 -8.81
C SER A 161 7.29 -10.13 -7.33
N ALA A 162 7.55 -9.10 -6.52
CA ALA A 162 7.69 -9.24 -5.08
C ALA A 162 6.37 -9.65 -4.41
N ALA A 163 5.25 -9.04 -4.79
CA ALA A 163 3.93 -9.37 -4.24
C ALA A 163 3.50 -10.80 -4.60
N LYS A 164 3.82 -11.28 -5.81
CA LYS A 164 3.64 -12.69 -6.23
C LYS A 164 4.42 -13.66 -5.34
N GLN A 165 5.71 -13.38 -5.11
CA GLN A 165 6.57 -14.24 -4.29
C GLN A 165 6.11 -14.29 -2.82
N ALA A 166 5.58 -13.18 -2.32
CA ALA A 166 5.04 -13.09 -0.97
C ALA A 166 3.60 -13.64 -0.85
N THR A 167 2.95 -14.00 -1.97
CA THR A 167 1.53 -14.40 -2.01
C THR A 167 0.60 -13.39 -1.32
N THR A 168 0.92 -12.09 -1.43
CA THR A 168 0.21 -11.02 -0.73
C THR A 168 -1.05 -10.59 -1.50
N GLY A 169 -2.15 -10.37 -0.78
CA GLY A 169 -3.38 -9.81 -1.34
C GLY A 169 -3.91 -10.65 -2.50
N LEU A 170 -4.08 -10.02 -3.66
CA LEU A 170 -4.60 -10.64 -4.88
C LEU A 170 -3.79 -11.86 -5.36
N TRP A 171 -2.53 -12.02 -4.92
CA TRP A 171 -1.69 -13.16 -5.29
C TRP A 171 -1.90 -14.39 -4.41
N GLY A 172 -2.62 -14.26 -3.29
CA GLY A 172 -3.00 -15.38 -2.44
C GLY A 172 -4.27 -16.09 -2.94
N PRO A 173 -4.57 -17.30 -2.41
CA PRO A 173 -5.88 -17.92 -2.60
C PRO A 173 -7.00 -17.02 -2.05
N PRO A 174 -8.21 -17.00 -2.68
CA PRO A 174 -8.63 -17.80 -3.83
C PRO A 174 -8.26 -17.19 -5.19
N CYS A 175 -7.77 -15.94 -5.21
CA CYS A 175 -7.59 -15.17 -6.44
C CYS A 175 -6.40 -15.64 -7.27
N ASN A 176 -5.28 -15.99 -6.64
CA ASN A 176 -4.04 -16.44 -7.29
C ASN A 176 -3.61 -15.54 -8.48
N GLY A 177 -3.88 -14.23 -8.40
CA GLY A 177 -3.58 -13.26 -9.44
C GLY A 177 -4.63 -13.09 -10.55
N THR A 178 -5.75 -13.82 -10.49
CA THR A 178 -6.88 -13.70 -11.42
C THR A 178 -7.89 -12.69 -10.86
N ILE A 179 -7.96 -11.51 -11.47
CA ILE A 179 -8.76 -10.37 -10.98
C ILE A 179 -9.95 -10.02 -11.90
N ASP A 180 -9.99 -10.57 -13.10
CA ASP A 180 -11.02 -10.33 -14.11
C ASP A 180 -12.22 -11.28 -13.99
N ALA A 181 -12.08 -12.33 -13.20
CA ALA A 181 -13.12 -13.31 -12.92
C ALA A 181 -13.59 -13.16 -11.47
N PRO A 182 -14.83 -13.57 -11.16
CA PRO A 182 -15.26 -13.68 -9.79
C PRO A 182 -14.36 -14.61 -9.00
N ALA A 183 -14.20 -14.29 -7.71
CA ALA A 183 -13.51 -15.16 -6.78
C ALA A 183 -14.10 -16.56 -6.94
N PRO A 184 -13.25 -17.58 -7.23
CA PRO A 184 -13.78 -18.92 -7.38
C PRO A 184 -14.47 -19.26 -6.07
N THR A 185 -15.76 -19.59 -6.15
CA THR A 185 -16.52 -20.04 -4.99
C THR A 185 -15.82 -21.28 -4.49
N THR A 186 -15.02 -21.15 -3.42
CA THR A 186 -14.48 -22.32 -2.73
C THR A 186 -15.71 -23.11 -2.31
N ALA A 187 -15.94 -24.25 -2.96
CA ALA A 187 -16.91 -25.22 -2.49
C ALA A 187 -16.56 -25.44 -1.02
N VAL A 188 -17.51 -25.12 -0.13
CA VAL A 188 -17.37 -25.34 1.30
C VAL A 188 -17.00 -26.80 1.45
N GLN A 189 -15.72 -27.11 1.69
CA GLN A 189 -15.35 -28.44 2.15
C GLN A 189 -16.15 -28.62 3.43
N PRO A 190 -16.93 -29.71 3.58
CA PRO A 190 -17.65 -29.97 4.81
C PRO A 190 -16.65 -29.86 5.95
N VAL A 191 -16.79 -28.83 6.79
CA VAL A 191 -16.00 -28.69 8.00
C VAL A 191 -16.30 -29.95 8.79
N ALA A 192 -15.31 -30.84 8.93
CA ALA A 192 -15.42 -31.97 9.83
C ALA A 192 -15.84 -31.40 11.20
N PRO A 193 -16.84 -31.99 11.87
CA PRO A 193 -17.30 -31.47 13.16
C PRO A 193 -16.10 -31.28 14.08
N PRO A 194 -16.00 -30.14 14.79
CA PRO A 194 -14.87 -29.89 15.67
C PRO A 194 -14.76 -31.05 16.66
N PRO A 195 -13.55 -31.57 16.93
CA PRO A 195 -13.38 -32.58 17.97
C PRO A 195 -13.97 -32.03 19.28
N PRO A 196 -14.68 -32.85 20.07
CA PRO A 196 -15.27 -32.39 21.32
C PRO A 196 -14.19 -31.74 22.18
N ALA A 197 -14.42 -30.48 22.56
CA ALA A 197 -13.53 -29.73 23.41
C ALA A 197 -13.31 -30.50 24.71
N THR A 198 -12.07 -30.94 24.94
CA THR A 198 -11.65 -31.38 26.26
C THR A 198 -11.65 -30.17 27.18
N THR A 199 -12.60 -30.14 28.11
CA THR A 199 -12.74 -29.10 29.13
C THR A 199 -11.51 -29.12 30.03
N LYS A 200 -10.50 -28.30 29.72
CA LYS A 200 -9.45 -27.96 30.68
C LYS A 200 -10.09 -27.03 31.72
N ALA A 201 -10.21 -27.50 32.95
CA ALA A 201 -10.77 -26.73 34.06
C ALA A 201 -10.05 -25.38 34.21
N ALA A 202 -10.81 -24.29 34.18
CA ALA A 202 -10.31 -22.95 34.42
C ALA A 202 -9.93 -22.77 35.90
N PRO A 203 -8.80 -22.11 36.21
CA PRO A 203 -8.48 -21.76 37.59
C PRO A 203 -9.41 -20.65 38.09
N LYS A 204 -9.88 -20.80 39.33
CA LYS A 204 -10.74 -19.86 40.06
C LYS A 204 -10.05 -18.49 40.21
N PRO A 205 -10.69 -17.36 39.84
CA PRO A 205 -10.11 -16.03 40.05
C PRO A 205 -10.04 -15.68 41.55
N PRO A 206 -8.96 -15.03 42.04
CA PRO A 206 -8.93 -14.42 43.36
C PRO A 206 -9.83 -13.17 43.42
N PRO A 207 -10.30 -12.76 44.62
CA PRO A 207 -11.17 -11.59 44.75
C PRO A 207 -10.35 -10.30 44.55
N VAL A 208 -10.82 -9.45 43.63
CA VAL A 208 -10.22 -8.14 43.33
C VAL A 208 -10.63 -7.12 44.38
N VAL A 209 -9.64 -6.51 45.03
CA VAL A 209 -9.79 -5.33 45.90
C VAL A 209 -10.08 -4.12 45.00
N ARG A 210 -11.14 -3.37 45.30
CA ARG A 210 -11.49 -2.13 44.59
C ARG A 210 -10.58 -0.99 45.02
N THR A 211 -9.84 -0.43 44.06
CA THR A 211 -9.25 0.91 44.15
C THR A 211 -9.75 1.73 42.95
N THR A 212 -10.23 2.92 43.23
CA THR A 212 -10.74 3.93 42.29
C THR A 212 -9.58 4.53 41.49
N GLU A 213 -9.59 4.36 40.16
CA GLU A 213 -8.87 5.22 39.20
C GLU A 213 -9.62 5.23 37.86
N GLU A 214 -9.63 6.39 37.21
CA GLU A 214 -10.46 6.81 36.08
C GLU A 214 -10.16 6.03 34.78
N PRO A 215 -11.15 5.44 34.08
CA PRO A 215 -10.88 4.63 32.88
C PRO A 215 -10.71 5.48 31.61
N PRO A 216 -9.72 5.17 30.74
CA PRO A 216 -9.60 5.75 29.41
C PRO A 216 -10.74 5.28 28.49
N ALA A 217 -11.10 6.13 27.53
CA ALA A 217 -12.20 5.90 26.58
C ALA A 217 -12.05 4.57 25.80
N PRO A 218 -13.14 3.80 25.62
CA PRO A 218 -13.08 2.52 24.94
C PRO A 218 -12.80 2.69 23.44
N GLU A 219 -11.79 1.98 22.95
CA GLU A 219 -11.58 1.75 21.51
C GLU A 219 -12.77 0.95 20.95
N PRO A 220 -13.18 1.17 19.68
CA PRO A 220 -14.32 0.47 19.10
C PRO A 220 -14.02 -1.02 18.92
N ASP A 221 -14.72 -1.84 19.69
CA ASP A 221 -14.73 -3.29 19.56
C ASP A 221 -15.24 -3.70 18.17
N HIS A 222 -14.32 -4.08 17.27
CA HIS A 222 -14.59 -4.64 15.95
C HIS A 222 -15.34 -6.00 15.95
N SER A 223 -15.91 -6.40 17.09
CA SER A 223 -16.51 -7.73 17.31
C SER A 223 -18.00 -7.70 17.68
N ALA A 224 -18.65 -6.54 17.68
CA ALA A 224 -20.07 -6.45 18.00
C ALA A 224 -20.90 -7.35 17.07
N TYR A 225 -21.67 -8.29 17.64
CA TYR A 225 -22.59 -9.17 16.92
C TYR A 225 -23.99 -9.03 17.51
N TYR A 226 -24.95 -8.64 16.67
CA TYR A 226 -26.35 -8.48 17.07
C TYR A 226 -27.23 -9.55 16.42
N ALA A 227 -27.90 -10.34 17.26
CA ALA A 227 -28.80 -11.41 16.80
C ALA A 227 -30.01 -10.87 16.02
N ASN A 228 -30.45 -9.63 16.30
CA ASN A 228 -31.55 -8.93 15.63
C ASN A 228 -31.48 -7.42 15.94
N CYS A 229 -32.32 -6.62 15.27
CA CYS A 229 -32.38 -5.17 15.47
C CYS A 229 -32.85 -4.76 16.86
N ALA A 230 -33.60 -5.59 17.59
CA ALA A 230 -33.97 -5.29 18.97
C ALA A 230 -32.75 -5.34 19.90
N ALA A 231 -31.84 -6.30 19.69
CA ALA A 231 -30.57 -6.37 20.41
C ALA A 231 -29.66 -5.17 20.10
N ALA A 232 -29.57 -4.77 18.82
CA ALA A 232 -28.80 -3.59 18.41
C ALA A 232 -29.36 -2.29 19.00
N LYS A 233 -30.68 -2.10 19.01
CA LYS A 233 -31.36 -0.96 19.64
C LYS A 233 -31.21 -0.95 21.15
N ALA A 234 -31.34 -2.11 21.81
CA ALA A 234 -31.14 -2.23 23.25
C ALA A 234 -29.69 -1.92 23.68
N ALA A 235 -28.73 -2.21 22.80
CA ALA A 235 -27.32 -1.85 22.98
C ALA A 235 -27.01 -0.39 22.59
N GLY A 236 -27.97 0.37 22.06
CA GLY A 236 -27.77 1.75 21.61
C GLY A 236 -26.93 1.88 20.33
N ALA A 237 -26.75 0.80 19.58
CA ALA A 237 -25.88 0.74 18.41
C ALA A 237 -26.61 0.97 17.08
N ALA A 238 -27.93 1.08 17.08
CA ALA A 238 -28.74 1.34 15.88
C ALA A 238 -29.02 2.84 15.71
N PRO A 239 -29.10 3.37 14.47
CA PRO A 239 -28.95 2.66 13.19
C PRO A 239 -27.51 2.24 12.90
N LEU A 240 -27.33 1.07 12.27
CA LEU A 240 -26.03 0.50 11.91
C LEU A 240 -25.75 0.75 10.43
N HIS A 241 -24.59 1.30 10.08
CA HIS A 241 -24.21 1.57 8.70
C HIS A 241 -23.28 0.51 8.12
N ARG A 242 -23.34 0.32 6.80
CA ARG A 242 -22.43 -0.59 6.10
C ARG A 242 -20.97 -0.24 6.39
N GLY A 243 -20.25 -1.17 7.01
CA GLY A 243 -18.85 -1.01 7.42
C GLY A 243 -18.67 -0.75 8.92
N GLU A 244 -19.74 -0.47 9.66
CA GLU A 244 -19.68 -0.34 11.12
C GLU A 244 -19.65 -1.70 11.83
N PRO A 245 -18.98 -1.81 12.99
CA PRO A 245 -19.03 -3.00 13.83
C PRO A 245 -20.48 -3.39 14.17
N GLY A 246 -20.85 -4.62 13.85
CA GLY A 246 -22.21 -5.13 14.06
C GLY A 246 -23.18 -4.94 12.90
N TYR A 247 -22.81 -4.21 11.85
CA TYR A 247 -23.57 -4.22 10.60
C TYR A 247 -23.49 -5.59 9.93
N ARG A 248 -24.64 -6.09 9.49
CA ARG A 248 -24.75 -7.24 8.59
C ARG A 248 -25.97 -7.07 7.70
N SER A 249 -25.87 -7.54 6.46
CA SER A 249 -26.97 -7.49 5.48
C SER A 249 -28.25 -8.17 5.97
N ALA A 250 -28.17 -9.13 6.90
CA ALA A 250 -29.35 -9.76 7.49
C ALA A 250 -30.15 -8.84 8.46
N LEU A 251 -29.58 -7.70 8.89
CA LEU A 251 -30.26 -6.68 9.69
C LEU A 251 -30.79 -5.51 8.83
N ASP A 252 -30.32 -5.42 7.59
CA ASP A 252 -30.66 -4.42 6.59
C ASP A 252 -31.75 -5.02 5.68
N ARG A 253 -33.01 -4.68 5.96
CA ARG A 253 -34.15 -5.39 5.36
C ARG A 253 -34.39 -4.98 3.90
N ASP A 254 -34.10 -3.73 3.55
CA ASP A 254 -34.28 -3.19 2.21
C ASP A 254 -32.96 -3.07 1.42
N GLY A 255 -31.82 -3.27 2.08
CA GLY A 255 -30.51 -3.41 1.46
C GLY A 255 -29.86 -2.08 1.10
N ASP A 256 -30.33 -0.98 1.68
CA ASP A 256 -29.89 0.38 1.34
C ASP A 256 -28.55 0.77 1.99
N GLY A 257 -28.02 -0.08 2.87
CA GLY A 257 -26.77 0.16 3.60
C GLY A 257 -26.97 0.73 5.01
N VAL A 258 -28.22 0.91 5.45
CA VAL A 258 -28.60 1.26 6.82
C VAL A 258 -29.39 0.09 7.40
N ALA A 259 -28.90 -0.49 8.48
CA ALA A 259 -29.57 -1.57 9.19
C ALA A 259 -30.27 -1.01 10.44
N CYS A 260 -31.43 -1.60 10.75
CA CYS A 260 -32.20 -1.30 11.95
C CYS A 260 -32.68 0.16 12.05
N GLU A 261 -33.03 0.78 10.92
CA GLU A 261 -33.57 2.15 10.85
C GLU A 261 -35.03 2.27 11.33
N ARG A 262 -35.67 1.14 11.69
CA ARG A 262 -37.07 1.05 12.16
C ARG A 262 -37.19 0.24 13.45
#